data_AF-A0A941NGH8-F1
#
_entry.id   AF-A0A941NGH8-F1
#
_cell.length_a   1.000
_cell.length_b   1.000
_cell.length_c   1.000
_cell.angle_alpha   90.00
_cell.angle_beta   90.00
_cell.angle_gamma   90.00
#
_symmetry.space_group_name_H-M   'P 1'
#
loop_
_entity.id
_entity.type
_entity.pdbx_description
1 polymer ?
#
loop_
_entity_poly.entity_id
_entity_poly.type
_entity_poly.pdbx_seq_one_letter_code
_entity_poly.pdbx_strand_id
1 'polypeptide(L)'
;MTAKILSERNEARQVFAGRIDVLYTMGRHYLSLPFAALCVPATLLAGNRLGFLSVTPLLLLMAVVIAAEQLTTAYRNRAAGSDPHFWARRYTFVSAIAGATWGLGSVFWFVWGSFPAQAYL
;
A
#
# COMPACT_ATOMS: atom_id res chain seq x y z
N MET A 1 8.53 -8.77 -42.44
CA MET A 1 8.51 -9.45 -41.13
C MET A 1 8.63 -8.50 -39.94
N THR A 2 9.25 -7.33 -40.09
CA THR A 2 9.51 -6.32 -39.05
C THR A 2 8.28 -5.53 -38.58
N ALA A 3 7.33 -5.22 -39.46
CA ALA A 3 6.14 -4.44 -39.12
C ALA A 3 5.18 -5.17 -38.15
N LYS A 4 5.02 -6.49 -38.31
CA LYS A 4 4.17 -7.32 -37.44
C LYS A 4 4.72 -7.38 -36.00
N ILE A 5 6.03 -7.57 -35.85
CA ILE A 5 6.72 -7.62 -34.56
C ILE A 5 6.62 -6.26 -33.83
N LEU A 6 6.68 -5.15 -34.57
CA LEU A 6 6.50 -3.80 -34.02
C LEU A 6 5.06 -3.57 -33.53
N SER A 7 4.06 -4.05 -34.30
CA SER A 7 2.65 -3.98 -33.91
C SER A 7 2.36 -4.79 -32.65
N GLU A 8 2.82 -6.03 -32.60
CA GLU A 8 2.64 -6.91 -31.42
C GLU A 8 3.31 -6.34 -30.17
N ARG A 9 4.50 -5.74 -30.30
CA ARG A 9 5.19 -5.08 -29.19
C ARG A 9 4.42 -3.85 -28.68
N ASN A 10 3.81 -3.09 -29.58
CA ASN A 10 3.00 -1.91 -29.21
C ASN A 10 1.69 -2.31 -28.52
N GLU A 11 1.00 -3.34 -29.01
CA GLU A 11 -0.19 -3.89 -28.35
C GLU A 11 0.14 -4.40 -26.94
N ALA A 12 1.21 -5.20 -26.79
CA ALA A 12 1.63 -5.70 -25.49
C ALA A 12 1.93 -4.56 -24.49
N ARG A 13 2.58 -3.48 -24.98
CA ARG A 13 2.86 -2.29 -24.17
C ARG A 13 1.60 -1.53 -23.77
N GLN A 14 0.63 -1.42 -24.67
CA GLN A 14 -0.67 -0.77 -24.40
C GLN A 14 -1.50 -1.58 -23.39
N VAL A 15 -1.56 -2.90 -23.54
CA VAL A 15 -2.25 -3.79 -22.58
C VAL A 15 -1.60 -3.69 -21.20
N PHE A 16 -0.26 -3.69 -21.13
CA PHE A 16 0.45 -3.54 -19.87
C PHE A 16 0.21 -2.17 -19.22
N ALA A 17 0.22 -1.08 -20.00
CA ALA A 17 -0.13 0.25 -19.50
C ALA A 17 -1.57 0.29 -18.96
N GLY A 18 -2.53 -0.35 -19.63
CA GLY A 18 -3.91 -0.45 -19.16
C GLY A 18 -4.04 -1.18 -17.82
N ARG A 19 -3.28 -2.26 -17.60
CA ARG A 19 -3.27 -2.97 -16.31
C ARG A 19 -2.79 -2.07 -15.16
N ILE A 20 -1.75 -1.28 -15.40
CA ILE A 20 -1.25 -0.33 -14.40
C ILE A 20 -2.31 0.75 -14.12
N ASP A 21 -3.01 1.22 -15.16
CA ASP A 21 -4.08 2.21 -15.00
C ASP A 21 -5.21 1.71 -14.10
N VAL A 22 -5.59 0.43 -14.25
CA VAL A 22 -6.55 -0.23 -13.36
C VAL A 22 -6.02 -0.31 -11.93
N LEU A 23 -4.74 -0.67 -11.72
CA LEU A 23 -4.14 -0.75 -10.38
C LEU A 23 -4.15 0.61 -9.66
N TYR A 24 -3.80 1.69 -10.35
CA TYR A 24 -3.83 3.03 -9.80
C TYR A 24 -5.25 3.59 -9.59
N THR A 25 -6.22 3.15 -10.40
CA THR A 25 -7.63 3.54 -10.25
C THR A 25 -8.30 2.81 -9.08
N MET A 26 -7.98 1.54 -8.89
CA MET A 26 -8.54 0.69 -7.83
C MET A 26 -7.79 0.78 -6.49
N GLY A 27 -6.60 1.38 -6.47
CA GLY A 27 -5.79 1.56 -5.28
C GLY A 27 -6.45 2.48 -4.24
N ARG A 28 -7.26 1.91 -3.35
CA ARG A 28 -7.81 2.61 -2.18
C ARG A 28 -6.82 2.58 -1.02
N HIS A 29 -5.77 3.40 -1.12
CA HIS A 29 -4.68 3.46 -0.14
C HIS A 29 -5.14 3.82 1.29
N TYR A 30 -6.26 4.53 1.41
CA TYR A 30 -6.88 4.94 2.68
C TYR A 30 -7.53 3.82 3.49
N LEU A 31 -7.83 2.67 2.88
CA LEU A 31 -8.73 1.68 3.47
C LEU A 31 -8.16 1.03 4.75
N SER A 32 -6.84 1.08 4.91
CA SER A 32 -6.15 0.51 6.07
C SER A 32 -5.97 1.46 7.26
N LEU A 33 -6.11 2.77 7.06
CA LEU A 33 -5.99 3.76 8.14
C LEU A 33 -7.03 3.63 9.26
N PRO A 34 -8.34 3.46 8.99
CA PRO A 34 -9.31 3.32 10.08
C PRO A 34 -9.05 2.05 10.90
N PHE A 35 -8.61 0.97 10.26
CA PHE A 35 -8.29 -0.27 10.97
C PHE A 35 -7.02 -0.10 11.84
N ALA A 36 -5.96 0.50 11.31
CA ALA A 36 -4.76 0.82 12.08
C ALA A 36 -5.05 1.78 13.25
N ALA A 37 -5.93 2.77 13.04
CA ALA A 37 -6.36 3.69 14.09
C ALA A 37 -7.15 3.00 15.20
N LEU A 38 -7.89 1.93 14.91
CA LEU A 38 -8.60 1.12 15.91
C LEU A 38 -7.66 0.19 16.69
N CYS A 39 -6.55 -0.27 16.08
CA CYS A 39 -5.57 -1.11 16.77
C CYS A 39 -4.84 -0.40 17.92
N VAL A 40 -4.62 0.93 17.83
CA VAL A 40 -3.96 1.71 18.88
C VAL A 40 -4.75 1.77 20.21
N PRO A 41 -6.03 2.20 20.25
CA PRO A 41 -6.81 2.15 21.47
C PRO A 41 -7.06 0.71 21.96
N ALA A 42 -7.12 -0.28 21.07
CA ALA A 42 -7.19 -1.68 21.48
C ALA A 42 -5.97 -2.15 22.26
N THR A 43 -4.76 -1.81 21.80
CA THR A 43 -3.53 -2.11 22.54
C THR A 43 -3.47 -1.42 23.91
N LEU A 44 -4.06 -0.23 24.01
CA LEU A 44 -4.18 0.50 25.26
C LEU A 44 -5.14 -0.19 26.24
N LEU A 45 -6.32 -0.57 25.76
CA LEU A 45 -7.34 -1.24 26.56
C LEU A 45 -6.89 -2.65 27.01
N ALA A 46 -6.05 -3.31 26.23
CA ALA A 46 -5.41 -4.58 26.60
C ALA A 46 -4.34 -4.45 27.72
N GLY A 47 -4.17 -3.26 28.32
CA GLY A 47 -3.26 -3.04 29.45
C GLY A 47 -1.78 -2.97 29.08
N ASN A 48 -1.45 -2.95 27.79
CA ASN A 48 -0.07 -2.82 27.34
C ASN A 48 0.38 -1.36 27.47
N ARG A 49 1.59 -1.12 28.01
CA ARG A 49 2.12 0.25 28.11
C ARG A 49 2.29 0.82 26.70
N LEU A 50 1.65 1.96 26.43
CA LEU A 50 1.78 2.71 25.19
C LEU A 50 3.23 3.18 25.04
N GLY A 51 4.09 2.33 24.48
CA GLY A 51 5.43 2.69 24.08
C GLY A 51 5.43 3.36 22.71
N PHE A 52 6.43 4.20 22.45
CA PHE A 52 6.73 4.75 21.12
C PHE A 52 6.69 3.68 20.00
N LEU A 53 7.04 2.43 20.34
CA LEU A 53 7.04 1.27 19.45
C LEU A 53 5.66 0.88 18.91
N SER A 54 4.56 1.12 19.62
CA SER A 54 3.19 0.80 19.14
C SER A 54 2.62 1.89 18.22
N VAL A 55 3.10 3.13 18.36
CA VAL A 55 2.69 4.28 17.55
C VAL A 55 3.48 4.36 16.22
N THR A 56 4.72 3.87 16.22
CA THR A 56 5.61 3.89 15.04
C THR A 56 5.00 3.25 13.79
N PRO A 57 4.35 2.06 13.84
CA PRO A 57 3.73 1.46 12.66
C PRO A 57 2.54 2.27 12.14
N LEU A 58 1.80 2.95 13.02
CA LEU A 58 0.68 3.81 12.62
C LEU A 58 1.19 5.03 11.85
N LEU A 59 2.21 5.70 12.39
CA LEU A 59 2.83 6.87 11.73
C LEU A 59 3.44 6.48 10.40
N LEU A 60 4.07 5.31 10.31
CA LEU A 60 4.67 4.82 9.08
C LEU A 60 3.58 4.44 8.05
N LEU A 61 2.44 3.87 8.50
CA LEU A 61 1.28 3.65 7.63
C LEU A 61 0.69 4.97 7.11
N MET A 62 0.58 6.00 7.94
CA MET A 62 0.15 7.33 7.50
C MET A 62 1.10 7.90 6.43
N ALA A 63 2.42 7.83 6.64
CA ALA A 63 3.41 8.27 5.67
C ALA A 63 3.32 7.50 4.34
N VAL A 64 3.09 6.18 4.41
CA VAL A 64 2.93 5.34 3.21
C VAL A 64 1.66 5.69 2.44
N VAL A 65 0.55 5.98 3.12
CA VAL A 65 -0.68 6.43 2.46
C VAL A 65 -0.48 7.77 1.77
N ILE A 66 0.18 8.73 2.42
CA ILE A 66 0.52 10.02 1.80
C ILE A 66 1.43 9.81 0.58
N ALA A 67 2.45 8.95 0.68
CA ALA A 67 3.31 8.64 -0.45
C ALA A 67 2.53 8.00 -1.61
N ALA A 68 1.55 7.15 -1.32
CA ALA A 68 0.70 6.51 -2.31
C ALA A 68 -0.27 7.49 -3.00
N GLU A 69 -0.83 8.44 -2.25
CA GLU A 69 -1.61 9.57 -2.76
C GLU A 69 -0.81 10.40 -3.77
N GLN A 70 0.40 10.80 -3.35
CA GLN A 70 1.29 11.60 -4.17
C GLN A 70 1.72 10.85 -5.42
N LEU A 71 2.00 9.55 -5.29
CA LEU A 71 2.34 8.70 -6.43
C LEU A 71 1.16 8.54 -7.40
N THR A 72 -0.06 8.41 -6.89
CA THR A 72 -1.29 8.31 -7.70
C THR A 72 -1.57 9.62 -8.43
N THR A 73 -1.41 10.76 -7.75
CA THR A 73 -1.55 12.09 -8.35
C THR A 73 -0.51 12.32 -9.43
N ALA A 74 0.76 11.98 -9.17
CA ALA A 74 1.83 12.05 -10.16
C ALA A 74 1.59 11.12 -11.37
N TYR A 75 1.02 9.93 -11.13
CA TYR A 75 0.64 9.01 -12.19
C TYR A 75 -0.50 9.55 -13.06
N ARG A 76 -1.49 10.26 -12.49
CA ARG A 76 -2.57 10.89 -13.24
C ARG A 76 -2.09 12.07 -14.09
N ASN A 77 -1.12 12.83 -13.58
CA ASN A 77 -0.52 13.97 -14.28
C ASN A 77 0.63 13.58 -15.22
N ARG A 78 0.85 12.28 -15.47
CA ARG A 78 1.99 11.80 -16.27
C ARG A 78 1.83 12.17 -17.75
N ALA A 79 2.94 12.43 -18.43
CA ALA A 79 2.95 12.61 -19.88
C ALA A 79 2.45 11.34 -20.61
N ALA A 80 1.64 11.53 -21.65
CA ALA A 80 1.15 10.49 -22.54
C ALA A 80 2.33 9.86 -23.29
N GLY A 81 2.81 8.71 -22.81
CA GLY A 81 4.01 8.03 -23.32
C GLY A 81 5.05 7.69 -22.26
N SER A 82 4.84 8.09 -21.00
CA SER A 82 5.69 7.68 -19.88
C SER A 82 5.77 6.15 -19.75
N ASP A 83 6.95 5.65 -19.39
CA ASP A 83 7.24 4.22 -19.38
C ASP A 83 6.37 3.48 -18.33
N PRO A 84 5.54 2.50 -18.75
CA PRO A 84 4.73 1.71 -17.82
C PRO A 84 5.55 0.99 -16.75
N HIS A 85 6.74 0.47 -17.09
CA HIS A 85 7.55 -0.30 -16.15
C HIS A 85 8.05 0.53 -14.96
N PHE A 86 8.33 1.81 -15.21
CA PHE A 86 8.72 2.74 -14.17
C PHE A 86 7.63 2.93 -13.10
N TRP A 87 6.38 3.10 -13.54
CA TRP A 87 5.23 3.27 -12.66
C TRP A 87 4.85 1.98 -11.93
N ALA A 88 4.92 0.83 -12.61
CA ALA A 88 4.75 -0.48 -11.97
C ALA A 88 5.71 -0.66 -10.80
N ARG A 89 7.01 -0.38 -11.01
CA ARG A 89 8.04 -0.55 -9.98
C ARG A 89 7.78 0.33 -8.75
N ARG A 90 7.39 1.59 -8.96
CA ARG A 90 7.06 2.51 -7.87
C ARG A 90 5.84 2.04 -7.08
N TYR A 91 4.80 1.59 -7.78
CA TYR A 91 3.62 1.01 -7.15
C TYR A 91 4.01 -0.21 -6.30
N THR A 92 4.81 -1.13 -6.83
CA THR A 92 5.29 -2.31 -6.09
C THR A 92 6.04 -1.94 -4.82
N PHE A 93 6.94 -0.96 -4.86
CA PHE A 93 7.65 -0.52 -3.67
C PHE A 93 6.72 0.05 -2.61
N VAL A 94 5.78 0.92 -3.00
CA VAL A 94 4.82 1.49 -2.05
C VAL A 94 3.93 0.40 -1.44
N SER A 95 3.45 -0.55 -2.23
CA SER A 95 2.68 -1.70 -1.73
C SER A 95 3.50 -2.60 -0.81
N ALA A 96 4.77 -2.84 -1.13
CA ALA A 96 5.66 -3.65 -0.30
C ALA A 96 5.92 -2.99 1.06
N ILE A 97 6.18 -1.67 1.08
CA ILE A 97 6.36 -0.91 2.33
C ILE A 97 5.05 -0.92 3.12
N ALA A 98 3.89 -0.71 2.48
CA ALA A 98 2.59 -0.79 3.13
C ALA A 98 2.38 -2.16 3.82
N GLY A 99 2.66 -3.25 3.10
CA GLY A 99 2.56 -4.61 3.63
C GLY A 99 3.54 -4.88 4.77
N ALA A 100 4.80 -4.47 4.65
CA ALA A 100 5.80 -4.61 5.70
C ALA A 100 5.41 -3.83 6.97
N THR A 101 4.86 -2.63 6.79
CA THR A 101 4.37 -1.81 7.90
C THR A 101 3.19 -2.46 8.59
N TRP A 102 2.27 -3.05 7.83
CA TRP A 102 1.18 -3.86 8.37
C TRP A 102 1.68 -5.07 9.15
N GLY A 103 2.68 -5.78 8.64
CA GLY A 103 3.31 -6.90 9.34
C GLY A 103 3.99 -6.47 10.64
N LEU A 104 4.67 -5.32 10.66
CA LEU A 104 5.21 -4.75 11.90
C LEU A 104 4.10 -4.35 12.86
N GLY A 105 3.08 -3.65 12.36
CA GLY A 105 1.90 -3.27 13.12
C GLY A 105 1.25 -4.47 13.78
N SER A 106 1.09 -5.59 13.07
CA SER A 106 0.47 -6.78 13.66
C SER A 106 1.28 -7.40 14.80
N VAL A 107 2.61 -7.37 14.72
CA VAL A 107 3.49 -7.85 15.81
C VAL A 107 3.36 -6.98 17.07
N PHE A 108 3.18 -5.67 16.90
CA PHE A 108 3.08 -4.74 18.03
C PHE A 108 1.64 -4.55 18.54
N TRP A 109 0.64 -4.72 17.67
CA TRP A 109 -0.77 -4.48 17.98
C TRP A 109 -1.52 -5.73 18.46
N PHE A 110 -1.07 -6.92 18.09
CA PHE A 110 -1.69 -8.17 18.55
C PHE A 110 -0.79 -8.87 19.58
N VAL A 111 -1.39 -9.29 20.69
CA VAL A 111 -0.70 -10.01 21.76
C VAL A 111 -0.42 -11.45 21.31
N TRP A 112 0.82 -11.91 21.50
CA TRP A 112 1.19 -13.30 21.24
C TRP A 112 0.54 -14.20 22.29
N GLY A 113 -0.52 -14.93 21.89
CA GLY A 113 -1.18 -15.92 22.74
C GLY A 113 -2.66 -15.69 23.02
N SER A 114 -3.27 -14.62 22.50
CA SER A 114 -4.73 -14.43 22.54
C SER A 114 -5.32 -14.34 21.14
N PHE A 115 -6.51 -14.92 20.94
CA PHE A 115 -7.25 -14.71 19.70
C PHE A 115 -7.59 -13.21 19.56
N PRO A 116 -7.59 -12.61 18.36
CA PRO A 116 -7.98 -11.22 18.17
C PRO A 116 -9.35 -10.91 18.77
N ALA A 117 -10.26 -11.90 18.85
CA ALA A 117 -11.55 -11.76 19.51
C ALA A 117 -11.48 -11.61 21.04
N GLN A 118 -10.45 -12.13 21.70
CA GLN A 118 -10.27 -12.06 23.16
C GLN A 118 -9.54 -10.79 23.62
N ALA A 119 -8.90 -10.04 22.71
CA ALA A 119 -8.28 -8.76 23.07
C ALA A 119 -9.28 -7.59 23.07
N TYR A 120 -10.49 -7.80 22.54
CA TYR A 120 -11.55 -6.79 22.40
C TYR A 120 -12.86 -7.16 23.14
N LEU A 121 -12.87 -8.29 23.87
CA LEU A 121 -13.94 -8.71 24.79
C LEU A 121 -13.42 -8.59 26.22
#